data_AF-A0A9X3NNX2-F1
#
_entry.id   AF-A0A9X3NNX2-F1
#
_cell.length_a   1.000
_cell.length_b   1.000
_cell.length_c   1.000
_cell.angle_alpha   90.00
_cell.angle_beta   90.00
_cell.angle_gamma   90.00
#
_symmetry.space_group_name_H-M   'P 1'
#
loop_
_entity.id
_entity.type
_entity.pdbx_description
1 polymer ?
#
loop_
_entity_poly.entity_id
_entity_poly.type
_entity_poly.pdbx_seq_one_letter_code
_entity_poly.pdbx_strand_id
1 'polypeptide(L)'
;MLIALVYGAIEHGAVGISVVCALFLALVVAELWRESARLTASLDATRHEIDNLSRTHEIDRMQIESASAKVEEFAALQCANDELAEEILNLNQRLADPQLTLVQTVDGVARQRKLLQITLRHRARRNAGEPIQWAVVSIHHSNEGIVEVRALSGGTDPGILSGELVALVRNDDSKAIVFGEVTSVDASNVHASAFPPSLLASLVAEPLSLGRSTSPDGLLLRLGGLDWGPFTSLSDEQLRTVDDALAAVEVSVSAALTATSPNEDHNA
;
A
#
# COMPACT_ATOMS: atom_id res chain seq x y z
N MET A 1 -95.52 33.20 -16.21
CA MET A 1 -95.57 34.19 -17.31
C MET A 1 -96.09 33.58 -18.62
N LEU A 2 -95.63 32.39 -19.03
CA LEU A 2 -96.12 31.67 -20.22
C LEU A 2 -97.64 31.36 -20.21
N ILE A 3 -98.18 30.98 -19.04
CA ILE A 3 -99.61 30.63 -18.89
C ILE A 3 -100.56 31.82 -19.14
N ALA A 4 -100.16 33.04 -18.78
CA ALA A 4 -100.95 34.25 -19.01
C ALA A 4 -100.95 34.70 -20.48
N LEU A 5 -99.84 34.46 -21.19
CA LEU A 5 -99.65 34.78 -22.62
C LEU A 5 -100.47 33.85 -23.53
N VAL A 6 -100.58 32.57 -23.14
CA VAL A 6 -101.43 31.57 -23.81
C VAL A 6 -102.92 31.93 -23.66
N TYR A 7 -103.33 32.46 -22.50
CA TYR A 7 -104.72 32.83 -22.26
C TYR A 7 -105.17 34.05 -23.09
N GLY A 8 -104.32 35.08 -23.22
CA GLY A 8 -104.60 36.25 -24.08
C GLY A 8 -104.62 35.93 -25.58
N ALA A 9 -103.86 34.92 -26.02
CA ALA A 9 -103.83 34.47 -27.42
C ALA A 9 -105.13 33.77 -27.86
N ILE A 10 -105.82 33.09 -26.93
CA ILE A 10 -107.11 32.42 -27.20
C ILE A 10 -108.22 33.46 -27.46
N GLU A 11 -108.13 34.64 -26.82
CA GLU A 11 -109.09 35.74 -26.96
C GLU A 11 -109.00 36.46 -28.33
N HIS A 12 -107.84 36.37 -29.01
CA HIS A 12 -107.55 37.07 -30.28
C HIS A 12 -107.52 36.12 -31.52
N GLY A 13 -107.97 34.86 -31.37
CA GLY A 13 -108.10 33.90 -32.47
C GLY A 13 -106.76 33.46 -33.12
N ALA A 14 -106.81 33.10 -34.41
CA ALA A 14 -105.68 32.50 -35.14
C ALA A 14 -104.39 33.35 -35.14
N VAL A 15 -104.53 34.68 -35.10
CA VAL A 15 -103.39 35.61 -35.09
C VAL A 15 -102.63 35.55 -33.76
N GLY A 16 -103.34 35.49 -32.62
CA GLY A 16 -102.70 35.39 -31.29
C GLY A 16 -101.88 34.12 -31.12
N ILE A 17 -102.41 32.99 -31.58
CA ILE A 17 -101.71 31.69 -31.54
C ILE A 17 -100.43 31.74 -32.40
N SER A 18 -100.51 32.35 -33.59
CA SER A 18 -99.34 32.46 -34.48
C SER A 18 -98.18 33.27 -33.87
N VAL A 19 -98.49 34.34 -33.12
CA VAL A 19 -97.49 35.18 -32.44
C VAL A 19 -96.84 34.43 -31.28
N VAL A 20 -97.63 33.69 -30.49
CA VAL A 20 -97.09 32.85 -29.39
C VAL A 20 -96.22 31.73 -29.93
N CYS A 21 -96.62 31.06 -31.02
CA CYS A 21 -95.80 30.04 -31.68
C CYS A 21 -94.49 30.63 -32.23
N ALA A 22 -94.54 31.82 -32.85
CA ALA A 22 -93.34 32.50 -33.35
C ALA A 22 -92.38 32.89 -32.23
N LEU A 23 -92.89 33.40 -31.11
CA LEU A 23 -92.08 33.73 -29.92
C LEU A 23 -91.46 32.48 -29.29
N PHE A 24 -92.22 31.38 -29.19
CA PHE A 24 -91.71 30.12 -28.68
C PHE A 24 -90.61 29.54 -29.59
N LEU A 25 -90.82 29.55 -30.91
CA LEU A 25 -89.80 29.17 -31.88
C LEU A 25 -88.55 30.03 -31.78
N ALA A 26 -88.69 31.35 -31.65
CA ALA A 26 -87.56 32.26 -31.47
C ALA A 26 -86.79 31.96 -30.18
N LEU A 27 -87.48 31.62 -29.09
CA LEU A 27 -86.86 31.25 -27.83
C LEU A 27 -86.11 29.92 -27.94
N VAL A 28 -86.72 28.90 -28.56
CA VAL A 28 -86.06 27.60 -28.81
C VAL A 28 -84.82 27.77 -29.68
N VAL A 29 -84.89 28.57 -30.75
CA VAL A 29 -83.73 28.87 -31.60
C VAL A 29 -82.65 29.58 -30.80
N ALA A 30 -82.99 30.58 -29.99
CA ALA A 30 -82.01 31.27 -29.15
C ALA A 30 -81.33 30.31 -28.15
N GLU A 31 -82.09 29.38 -27.57
CA GLU A 31 -81.60 28.39 -26.63
C GLU A 31 -80.71 27.34 -27.32
N LEU A 32 -81.09 26.90 -28.52
CA LEU A 32 -80.27 26.03 -29.38
C LEU A 32 -78.95 26.70 -29.79
N TRP A 33 -78.99 27.98 -30.15
CA TRP A 33 -77.80 28.76 -30.49
C TRP A 33 -76.89 28.91 -29.28
N ARG A 34 -77.46 29.12 -28.09
CA ARG A 34 -76.70 29.22 -26.85
C ARG A 34 -76.04 27.90 -26.48
N GLU A 35 -76.77 26.79 -26.64
CA GLU A 35 -76.25 25.46 -26.36
C GLU A 35 -75.18 25.05 -27.39
N SER A 36 -75.40 25.34 -28.67
CA SER A 36 -74.39 25.17 -29.73
C SER A 36 -73.14 26.00 -29.46
N ALA A 37 -73.28 27.27 -29.07
CA ALA A 37 -72.14 28.12 -28.74
C ALA A 37 -71.35 27.58 -27.53
N ARG A 38 -72.05 27.04 -26.52
CA ARG A 38 -71.43 26.42 -25.34
C ARG A 38 -70.70 25.11 -25.70
N LEU A 39 -71.30 24.28 -26.55
CA LEU A 39 -70.70 23.04 -27.04
C LEU A 39 -69.46 23.32 -27.88
N THR A 40 -69.51 24.29 -28.80
CA THR A 40 -68.34 24.71 -29.59
C THR A 40 -67.22 25.24 -28.69
N ALA A 41 -67.54 26.10 -27.71
CA ALA A 41 -66.55 26.59 -26.75
C ALA A 41 -65.93 25.45 -25.90
N SER A 42 -66.71 24.44 -25.52
CA SER A 42 -66.20 23.25 -24.81
C SER A 42 -65.33 22.37 -25.71
N LEU A 43 -65.67 22.26 -27.00
CA LEU A 43 -64.89 21.50 -27.97
C LEU A 43 -63.57 22.19 -28.27
N ASP A 44 -63.57 23.52 -28.42
CA ASP A 44 -62.35 24.31 -28.58
C ASP A 44 -61.47 24.25 -27.32
N ALA A 45 -62.06 24.31 -26.13
CA ALA A 45 -61.33 24.17 -24.87
C ALA A 45 -60.67 22.78 -24.73
N THR A 46 -61.41 21.70 -25.03
CA THR A 46 -60.86 20.33 -25.01
C THR A 46 -59.81 20.11 -26.11
N ARG A 47 -59.98 20.73 -27.28
CA ARG A 47 -58.99 20.68 -28.35
C ARG A 47 -57.70 21.40 -27.95
N HIS A 48 -57.78 22.56 -27.32
CA HIS A 48 -56.62 23.25 -26.78
C HIS A 48 -55.94 22.46 -25.65
N GLU A 49 -56.71 21.77 -24.82
CA GLU A 49 -56.16 20.88 -23.79
C GLU A 49 -55.39 19.70 -24.40
N ILE A 50 -55.93 19.08 -25.46
CA ILE A 50 -55.25 18.01 -26.21
C ILE A 50 -53.97 18.54 -26.86
N ASP A 51 -54.00 19.70 -27.51
CA ASP A 51 -52.81 20.30 -28.14
C ASP A 51 -51.73 20.62 -27.09
N ASN A 52 -52.13 21.12 -25.91
CA ASN A 52 -51.21 21.39 -24.81
C ASN A 52 -50.59 20.10 -24.25
N LEU A 53 -51.39 19.05 -24.03
CA LEU A 53 -50.90 17.75 -23.58
C LEU A 53 -49.95 17.12 -24.60
N SER A 54 -50.25 17.24 -25.89
CA SER A 54 -49.36 16.76 -26.96
C SER A 54 -48.00 17.45 -26.92
N ARG A 55 -47.97 18.78 -26.71
CA ARG A 55 -46.72 19.53 -26.58
C ARG A 55 -45.94 19.14 -25.33
N THR A 56 -46.61 18.97 -24.20
CA THR A 56 -45.96 18.53 -22.96
C THR A 56 -45.35 17.14 -23.13
N HIS A 57 -46.06 16.19 -23.73
CA HIS A 57 -45.52 14.86 -24.02
C HIS A 57 -44.31 14.89 -24.97
N GLU A 58 -44.31 15.77 -25.96
CA GLU A 58 -43.17 15.94 -26.87
C GLU A 58 -41.95 16.50 -26.12
N ILE A 59 -42.15 17.46 -25.22
CA ILE A 59 -41.10 18.00 -24.35
C ILE A 59 -40.55 16.92 -23.42
N ASP A 60 -41.42 16.17 -22.76
CA ASP A 60 -41.02 15.09 -21.84
C ASP A 60 -40.22 14.01 -22.58
N ARG A 61 -40.64 13.64 -23.80
CA ARG A 61 -39.91 12.68 -24.64
C ARG A 61 -38.50 13.19 -24.97
N MET A 62 -38.36 14.45 -25.38
CA MET A 62 -37.04 15.04 -25.65
C MET A 62 -36.16 15.07 -24.41
N GLN A 63 -36.73 15.33 -23.23
CA GLN A 63 -35.98 15.29 -21.97
C GLN A 63 -35.53 13.87 -21.60
N ILE A 64 -36.37 12.86 -21.81
CA ILE A 64 -36.02 11.45 -21.60
C ILE A 64 -34.88 11.03 -22.54
N GLU A 65 -34.96 11.38 -23.83
CA GLU A 65 -33.91 11.06 -24.81
C GLU A 65 -32.59 11.77 -24.47
N SER A 66 -32.63 13.02 -24.00
CA SER A 66 -31.43 13.73 -23.54
C SER A 66 -30.86 13.13 -22.25
N ALA A 67 -31.71 12.70 -21.32
CA ALA A 67 -31.29 12.06 -20.09
C ALA A 67 -30.66 10.69 -20.35
N SER A 68 -31.23 9.88 -21.25
CA SER A 68 -30.66 8.58 -21.63
C SER A 68 -29.29 8.73 -22.29
N ALA A 69 -29.11 9.71 -23.18
CA ALA A 69 -27.81 9.98 -23.80
C ALA A 69 -26.73 10.35 -22.77
N LYS A 70 -27.08 11.14 -21.74
CA LYS A 70 -26.16 11.46 -20.64
C LYS A 70 -25.83 10.25 -19.78
N VAL A 71 -26.79 9.36 -19.53
CA VAL A 71 -26.54 8.11 -18.78
C VAL A 71 -25.56 7.21 -19.53
N GLU A 72 -25.69 7.11 -20.86
CA GLU A 72 -24.72 6.38 -21.69
C GLU A 72 -23.32 7.01 -21.63
N GLU A 73 -23.23 8.34 -21.69
CA GLU A 73 -21.95 9.07 -21.53
C GLU A 73 -21.33 8.83 -20.15
N PHE A 74 -22.12 8.89 -19.08
CA PHE A 74 -21.64 8.58 -17.73
C PHE A 74 -21.18 7.13 -17.60
N ALA A 75 -21.89 6.17 -18.21
CA ALA A 75 -21.47 4.77 -18.22
C ALA A 75 -20.15 4.58 -18.97
N ALA A 76 -19.95 5.28 -20.10
CA ALA A 76 -18.69 5.25 -20.84
C ALA A 76 -17.54 5.87 -20.04
N LEU A 77 -17.77 7.02 -19.39
CA LEU A 77 -16.78 7.66 -18.51
C LEU A 77 -16.44 6.80 -17.30
N GLN A 78 -17.42 6.10 -16.73
CA GLN A 78 -17.19 5.18 -15.62
C GLN A 78 -16.36 3.98 -16.06
N CYS A 79 -16.66 3.39 -17.22
CA CYS A 79 -15.85 2.32 -17.81
C CYS A 79 -14.39 2.75 -18.05
N ALA A 80 -14.17 3.97 -18.57
CA ALA A 80 -12.83 4.51 -18.77
C ALA A 80 -12.09 4.77 -17.44
N ASN A 81 -12.80 5.21 -16.39
CA ASN A 81 -12.21 5.37 -15.06
C ASN A 81 -11.83 4.03 -14.43
N ASP A 82 -12.66 3.00 -14.59
CA ASP A 82 -12.37 1.66 -14.08
C ASP A 82 -11.14 1.06 -14.78
N GLU A 83 -10.99 1.26 -16.10
CA GLU A 83 -9.81 0.86 -16.87
C GLU A 83 -8.54 1.59 -16.38
N LEU A 84 -8.62 2.91 -16.16
CA LEU A 84 -7.49 3.68 -15.60
C LEU A 84 -7.12 3.22 -14.19
N ALA A 85 -8.11 2.88 -13.36
CA ALA A 85 -7.86 2.37 -12.00
C ALA A 85 -7.14 1.01 -12.04
N GLU A 86 -7.49 0.14 -12.98
CA GLU A 86 -6.80 -1.13 -13.20
C GLU A 86 -5.37 -0.93 -13.70
N GLU A 87 -5.15 0.01 -14.63
CA GLU A 87 -3.81 0.36 -15.12
C GLU A 87 -2.92 0.92 -14.00
N ILE A 88 -3.46 1.81 -13.17
CA ILE A 88 -2.75 2.34 -11.98
C ILE A 88 -2.37 1.22 -11.02
N LEU A 89 -3.28 0.28 -10.75
CA LEU A 89 -3.02 -0.85 -9.86
C LEU A 89 -1.93 -1.77 -10.43
N ASN A 90 -2.00 -2.07 -11.73
CA ASN A 90 -0.99 -2.88 -12.42
C ASN A 90 0.39 -2.20 -12.40
N LEU A 91 0.45 -0.90 -12.69
CA LEU A 91 1.70 -0.12 -12.62
C LEU A 91 2.28 -0.11 -11.20
N ASN A 92 1.45 0.10 -10.17
CA ASN A 92 1.89 0.06 -8.78
C ASN A 92 2.44 -1.32 -8.40
N GLN A 93 1.77 -2.40 -8.82
CA GLN A 93 2.24 -3.76 -8.54
C GLN A 93 3.59 -4.04 -9.25
N ARG A 94 3.73 -3.61 -10.50
CA ARG A 94 4.98 -3.75 -11.27
C ARG A 94 6.12 -2.87 -10.77
N LEU A 95 5.83 -1.76 -10.08
CA LEU A 95 6.83 -0.89 -9.47
C LEU A 95 7.25 -1.37 -8.08
N ALA A 96 6.35 -1.99 -7.31
CA ALA A 96 6.64 -2.52 -5.98
C ALA A 96 7.69 -3.66 -6.02
N ASP A 97 7.57 -4.58 -6.97
CA ASP A 97 8.49 -5.72 -7.13
C ASP A 97 9.97 -5.32 -7.36
N PRO A 98 10.30 -4.41 -8.30
CA PRO A 98 11.67 -3.95 -8.51
C PRO A 98 12.17 -3.08 -7.36
N GLN A 99 11.33 -2.25 -6.73
CA GLN A 99 11.73 -1.47 -5.56
C GLN A 99 12.12 -2.38 -4.38
N LEU A 100 11.33 -3.41 -4.10
CA LEU A 100 11.66 -4.41 -3.07
C LEU A 100 12.98 -5.11 -3.37
N THR A 101 13.19 -5.50 -4.63
CA THR A 101 14.43 -6.15 -5.08
C THR A 101 15.65 -5.23 -4.92
N LEU A 102 15.51 -3.94 -5.28
CA LEU A 102 16.57 -2.95 -5.14
C LEU A 102 16.91 -2.70 -3.67
N VAL A 103 15.91 -2.54 -2.79
CA VAL A 103 16.12 -2.39 -1.34
C VAL A 103 16.85 -3.60 -0.76
N GLN A 104 16.41 -4.81 -1.08
CA GLN A 104 17.10 -6.04 -0.63
C GLN A 104 18.54 -6.13 -1.14
N THR A 105 18.80 -5.64 -2.35
CA THR A 105 20.14 -5.60 -2.95
C THR A 105 21.03 -4.58 -2.24
N VAL A 106 20.53 -3.37 -1.98
CA VAL A 106 21.27 -2.34 -1.22
C VAL A 106 21.61 -2.85 0.18
N ASP A 107 20.64 -3.44 0.88
CA ASP A 107 20.86 -4.04 2.19
C ASP A 107 21.89 -5.16 2.15
N GLY A 108 21.87 -5.99 1.10
CA GLY A 108 22.84 -7.04 0.86
C GLY A 108 24.26 -6.50 0.67
N VAL A 109 24.40 -5.48 -0.19
CA VAL A 109 25.66 -4.78 -0.46
C VAL A 109 26.20 -4.11 0.81
N ALA A 110 25.36 -3.39 1.54
CA ALA A 110 25.72 -2.73 2.80
C ALA A 110 26.22 -3.73 3.85
N ARG A 111 25.54 -4.89 3.99
CA ARG A 111 25.99 -5.98 4.87
C ARG A 111 27.34 -6.55 4.45
N GLN A 112 27.54 -6.83 3.16
CA GLN A 112 28.82 -7.33 2.64
C GLN A 112 29.95 -6.33 2.86
N ARG A 113 29.69 -5.05 2.62
CA ARG A 113 30.63 -3.95 2.84
C ARG A 113 31.04 -3.84 4.32
N LYS A 114 30.08 -3.91 5.24
CA LYS A 114 30.35 -3.92 6.69
C LYS A 114 31.28 -5.08 7.08
N LEU A 115 31.03 -6.29 6.57
CA LEU A 115 31.88 -7.45 6.84
C LEU A 115 33.30 -7.29 6.28
N LEU A 116 33.43 -6.70 5.10
CA LEU A 116 34.71 -6.42 4.47
C LEU A 116 35.52 -5.41 5.30
N GLN A 117 34.89 -4.32 5.73
CA GLN A 117 35.53 -3.32 6.59
C GLN A 117 35.99 -3.91 7.93
N ILE A 118 35.17 -4.77 8.55
CA ILE A 118 35.55 -5.54 9.74
C ILE A 118 36.78 -6.41 9.45
N THR A 119 36.79 -7.10 8.31
CA THR A 119 37.92 -7.96 7.90
C THR A 119 39.21 -7.16 7.74
N LEU A 120 39.18 -6.04 7.01
CA LEU A 120 40.33 -5.15 6.85
C LEU A 120 40.82 -4.60 8.20
N ARG A 121 39.90 -4.19 9.06
CA ARG A 121 40.23 -3.70 10.42
C ARG A 121 40.93 -4.78 11.25
N HIS A 122 40.39 -6.00 11.27
CA HIS A 122 40.96 -7.10 12.04
C HIS A 122 42.33 -7.54 11.51
N ARG A 123 42.54 -7.51 10.19
CA ARG A 123 43.86 -7.74 9.59
C ARG A 123 44.86 -6.65 9.95
N ALA A 124 44.44 -5.38 9.94
CA ALA A 124 45.28 -4.28 10.38
C ALA A 124 45.72 -4.44 11.85
N ARG A 125 44.80 -4.83 12.75
CA ARG A 125 45.11 -5.15 14.15
C ARG A 125 46.12 -6.29 14.27
N ARG A 126 45.92 -7.38 13.52
CA ARG A 126 46.88 -8.50 13.44
C ARG A 126 48.27 -8.01 13.02
N ASN A 127 48.35 -7.17 11.99
CA ASN A 127 49.62 -6.64 11.47
C ASN A 127 50.29 -5.65 12.44
N ALA A 128 49.50 -4.94 13.25
CA ALA A 128 49.97 -4.06 14.30
C ALA A 128 50.43 -4.81 15.57
N GLY A 129 50.22 -6.14 15.64
CA GLY A 129 50.57 -6.95 16.80
C GLY A 129 49.59 -6.80 17.98
N GLU A 130 48.38 -6.28 17.72
CA GLU A 130 47.35 -6.16 18.75
C GLU A 130 46.77 -7.54 19.13
N PRO A 131 46.15 -7.66 20.33
CA PRO A 131 45.44 -8.87 20.72
C PRO A 131 44.32 -9.21 19.73
N ILE A 132 44.41 -10.39 19.10
CA ILE A 132 43.42 -10.88 18.13
C ILE A 132 42.68 -12.14 18.60
N GLN A 133 43.12 -12.74 19.70
CA GLN A 133 42.57 -13.98 20.23
C GLN A 133 42.67 -14.03 21.75
N TRP A 134 41.68 -14.65 22.39
CA TRP A 134 41.51 -14.73 23.83
C TRP A 134 41.12 -16.15 24.23
N ALA A 135 41.70 -16.66 25.32
CA ALA A 135 41.42 -18.00 25.80
C ALA A 135 40.02 -18.07 26.41
N VAL A 136 39.20 -19.02 25.98
CA VAL A 136 37.83 -19.19 26.50
C VAL A 136 37.87 -19.84 27.89
N VAL A 137 37.18 -19.21 28.83
CA VAL A 137 37.10 -19.64 30.23
C VAL A 137 35.79 -20.39 30.50
N SER A 138 34.69 -19.92 29.91
CA SER A 138 33.38 -20.50 30.12
C SER A 138 32.46 -20.25 28.94
N ILE A 139 31.60 -21.23 28.65
CA ILE A 139 30.50 -21.10 27.71
C ILE A 139 29.20 -21.36 28.48
N HIS A 140 28.25 -20.43 28.40
CA HIS A 140 26.93 -20.54 29.00
C HIS A 140 25.86 -20.55 27.92
N HIS A 141 24.85 -21.40 28.07
CA HIS A 141 23.70 -21.44 27.19
C HIS A 141 22.50 -20.88 27.95
N SER A 142 21.97 -19.75 27.48
CA SER A 142 20.74 -19.17 28.01
C SER A 142 19.53 -20.01 27.57
N ASN A 143 18.48 -20.01 28.40
CA ASN A 143 17.20 -20.64 28.07
C ASN A 143 16.54 -20.05 26.80
N GLU A 144 16.99 -18.86 26.36
CA GLU A 144 16.52 -18.17 25.16
C GLU A 144 17.27 -18.60 23.87
N GLY A 145 18.12 -19.63 23.94
CA GLY A 145 18.85 -20.13 22.76
C GLY A 145 20.06 -19.27 22.37
N ILE A 146 20.53 -18.42 23.28
CA ILE A 146 21.72 -17.58 23.13
C ILE A 146 22.90 -18.29 23.78
N VAL A 147 24.05 -18.29 23.09
CA VAL A 147 25.31 -18.74 23.69
C VAL A 147 26.14 -17.55 24.11
N GLU A 148 26.50 -17.53 25.40
CA GLU A 148 27.38 -16.56 26.02
C GLU A 148 28.76 -17.18 26.20
N VAL A 149 29.78 -16.56 25.62
CA VAL A 149 31.17 -16.99 25.72
C VAL A 149 31.94 -15.97 26.55
N ARG A 150 32.65 -16.45 27.58
CA ARG A 150 33.58 -15.64 28.37
C ARG A 150 35.01 -16.05 28.04
N ALA A 151 35.86 -15.08 27.72
CA ALA A 151 37.27 -15.28 27.44
C ALA A 151 38.16 -14.31 28.22
N LEU A 152 39.41 -14.66 28.51
CA LEU A 152 40.35 -13.79 29.25
C LEU A 152 40.78 -12.61 28.37
N SER A 153 40.52 -11.37 28.80
CA SER A 153 40.83 -10.16 28.01
C SER A 153 42.33 -9.86 27.91
N GLY A 154 43.15 -10.42 28.81
CA GLY A 154 44.61 -10.22 28.79
C GLY A 154 45.05 -8.76 28.92
N GLY A 155 44.22 -7.90 29.52
CA GLY A 155 44.49 -6.46 29.63
C GLY A 155 44.12 -5.64 28.39
N THR A 156 43.31 -6.20 27.49
CA THR A 156 42.77 -5.44 26.35
C THR A 156 41.82 -4.34 26.84
N ASP A 157 41.93 -3.14 26.25
CA ASP A 157 41.07 -2.01 26.60
C ASP A 157 39.59 -2.33 26.26
N PRO A 158 38.67 -2.23 27.24
CA PRO A 158 37.26 -2.54 27.05
C PRO A 158 36.56 -1.68 25.98
N GLY A 159 37.05 -0.45 25.73
CA GLY A 159 36.48 0.41 24.69
C GLY A 159 36.72 -0.07 23.25
N ILE A 160 37.75 -0.91 23.04
CA ILE A 160 38.23 -1.30 21.71
C ILE A 160 37.46 -2.51 21.15
N LEU A 161 36.90 -3.33 22.04
CA LEU A 161 36.30 -4.62 21.70
C LEU A 161 34.78 -4.64 21.78
N SER A 162 34.15 -3.69 22.49
CA SER A 162 32.69 -3.65 22.60
C SER A 162 32.02 -3.53 21.23
N GLY A 163 31.08 -4.43 20.91
CA GLY A 163 30.41 -4.49 19.61
C GLY A 163 31.25 -5.07 18.47
N GLU A 164 32.45 -5.61 18.74
CA GLU A 164 33.27 -6.24 17.71
C GLU A 164 32.77 -7.64 17.37
N LEU A 165 32.91 -8.00 16.08
CA LEU A 165 32.58 -9.33 15.58
C LEU A 165 33.68 -10.32 16.00
N VAL A 166 33.28 -11.39 16.67
CA VAL A 166 34.18 -12.45 17.14
C VAL A 166 33.72 -13.81 16.64
N ALA A 167 34.66 -14.74 16.53
CA ALA A 167 34.45 -16.12 16.18
C ALA A 167 34.97 -17.01 17.32
N LEU A 168 34.18 -18.00 17.70
CA LEU A 168 34.67 -19.12 18.50
C LEU A 168 35.38 -20.10 17.56
N VAL A 169 36.65 -20.36 17.80
CA VAL A 169 37.47 -21.26 16.99
C VAL A 169 38.06 -22.38 17.84
N ARG A 170 38.27 -23.55 17.23
CA ARG A 170 39.09 -24.61 17.82
C ARG A 170 40.55 -24.39 17.44
N ASN A 171 41.45 -24.51 18.41
CA ASN A 171 42.89 -24.30 18.25
C ASN A 171 43.47 -25.15 17.09
N ASP A 172 42.94 -26.35 16.91
CA ASP A 172 43.52 -27.37 16.02
C ASP A 172 43.16 -27.20 14.54
N ASP A 173 41.97 -26.67 14.23
CA ASP A 173 41.45 -26.56 12.85
C ASP A 173 41.37 -25.10 12.36
N SER A 174 41.54 -24.12 13.25
CA SER A 174 41.42 -22.68 12.93
C SER A 174 40.13 -22.29 12.20
N LYS A 175 39.11 -23.16 12.18
CA LYS A 175 37.80 -22.86 11.60
C LYS A 175 36.88 -22.25 12.65
N ALA A 176 36.16 -21.21 12.25
CA ALA A 176 35.07 -20.66 13.04
C ALA A 176 33.97 -21.71 13.23
N ILE A 177 33.68 -22.00 14.48
CA ILE A 177 32.57 -22.83 14.93
C ILE A 177 31.29 -22.00 14.90
N VAL A 178 31.36 -20.80 15.48
CA VAL A 178 30.23 -19.86 15.55
C VAL A 178 30.76 -18.42 15.57
N PHE A 179 29.97 -17.50 14.99
CA PHE A 179 30.22 -16.07 15.05
C PHE A 179 29.28 -15.40 16.05
N GLY A 180 29.77 -14.35 16.68
CA GLY A 180 29.04 -13.58 17.68
C GLY A 180 29.58 -12.16 17.79
N GLU A 181 29.00 -11.40 18.70
CA GLU A 181 29.38 -10.03 18.98
C GLU A 181 29.81 -9.90 20.43
N VAL A 182 30.85 -9.11 20.69
CA VAL A 182 31.26 -8.78 22.06
C VAL A 182 30.22 -7.88 22.69
N THR A 183 29.53 -8.37 23.72
CA THR A 183 28.47 -7.63 24.41
C THR A 183 29.02 -6.74 25.52
N SER A 184 30.10 -7.16 26.16
CA SER A 184 30.76 -6.38 27.21
C SER A 184 32.20 -6.85 27.41
N VAL A 185 33.03 -5.95 27.93
CA VAL A 185 34.39 -6.26 28.37
C VAL A 185 34.57 -5.70 29.78
N ASP A 186 35.02 -6.56 30.68
CA ASP A 186 35.40 -6.18 32.04
C ASP A 186 36.93 -6.20 32.20
N ALA A 187 37.42 -5.86 33.40
CA ALA A 187 38.85 -5.74 33.68
C ALA A 187 39.67 -7.02 33.41
N SER A 188 39.04 -8.19 33.26
CA SER A 188 39.73 -9.46 33.04
C SER A 188 39.09 -10.35 31.98
N ASN A 189 37.89 -10.04 31.50
CA ASN A 189 37.13 -10.89 30.60
C ASN A 189 36.46 -10.12 29.45
N VAL A 190 36.37 -10.80 28.32
CA VAL A 190 35.55 -10.45 27.16
C VAL A 190 34.32 -11.36 27.19
N HIS A 191 33.13 -10.78 27.10
CA HIS A 191 31.87 -11.52 26.99
C HIS A 191 31.31 -11.32 25.59
N ALA A 192 30.96 -12.42 24.92
CA ALA A 192 30.39 -12.40 23.57
C ALA A 192 29.11 -13.23 23.51
N SER A 193 28.14 -12.80 22.70
CA SER A 193 26.90 -13.53 22.43
C SER A 193 26.85 -14.00 20.97
N ALA A 194 26.35 -15.21 20.73
CA ALA A 194 26.29 -15.83 19.40
C ALA A 194 24.93 -16.49 19.09
N PHE A 195 24.57 -16.49 17.80
CA PHE A 195 23.37 -17.13 17.21
C PHE A 195 23.81 -17.84 15.90
N PRO A 196 23.42 -19.10 15.56
CA PRO A 196 22.27 -19.88 16.02
C PRO A 196 22.57 -21.27 16.65
N PRO A 197 21.58 -21.89 17.34
CA PRO A 197 21.73 -23.01 18.27
C PRO A 197 22.02 -24.41 17.69
N SER A 198 21.98 -24.62 16.37
CA SER A 198 22.03 -25.98 15.77
C SER A 198 23.43 -26.62 15.74
N LEU A 199 24.50 -25.82 15.68
CA LEU A 199 25.89 -26.31 15.60
C LEU A 199 26.51 -26.62 16.97
N LEU A 200 25.85 -26.20 18.05
CA LEU A 200 26.35 -26.36 19.42
C LEU A 200 25.85 -27.64 20.09
N ALA A 201 24.86 -28.35 19.53
CA ALA A 201 24.39 -29.61 20.12
C ALA A 201 25.53 -30.63 20.32
N SER A 202 26.54 -30.65 19.44
CA SER A 202 27.72 -31.53 19.57
C SER A 202 28.86 -30.97 20.43
N LEU A 203 28.99 -29.64 20.57
CA LEU A 203 29.99 -28.99 21.43
C LEU A 203 29.52 -28.86 22.89
N VAL A 204 28.20 -28.86 23.09
CA VAL A 204 27.53 -28.69 24.38
C VAL A 204 26.99 -30.04 24.91
N ALA A 205 27.11 -31.14 24.17
CA ALA A 205 26.80 -32.49 24.67
C ALA A 205 27.77 -32.98 25.76
N GLU A 206 29.03 -32.52 25.76
CA GLU A 206 30.01 -32.89 26.81
C GLU A 206 29.83 -32.10 28.13
N PRO A 207 29.51 -30.77 28.14
CA PRO A 207 29.36 -29.99 29.37
C PRO A 207 27.99 -30.05 30.08
N LEU A 208 26.88 -30.32 29.37
CA LEU A 208 25.53 -30.10 29.92
C LEU A 208 25.08 -31.08 31.01
N SER A 209 25.78 -32.20 31.19
CA SER A 209 25.42 -33.18 32.23
C SER A 209 25.68 -32.69 33.67
N LEU A 210 26.35 -31.54 33.86
CA LEU A 210 26.81 -31.10 35.18
C LEU A 210 26.52 -29.64 35.56
N GLY A 211 25.84 -28.84 34.71
CA GLY A 211 25.49 -27.45 35.06
C GLY A 211 26.69 -26.58 35.45
N ARG A 212 27.88 -26.88 34.94
CA ARG A 212 29.13 -26.18 35.26
C ARG A 212 29.87 -25.79 33.99
N SER A 213 30.42 -24.57 34.04
CA SER A 213 31.42 -24.01 33.14
C SER A 213 32.45 -25.06 32.71
N THR A 214 32.45 -25.45 31.44
CA THR A 214 33.64 -26.06 30.85
C THR A 214 34.64 -24.96 30.58
N SER A 215 35.83 -25.09 31.15
CA SER A 215 37.05 -24.56 30.54
C SER A 215 37.31 -25.49 29.35
N PRO A 216 36.87 -25.15 28.13
CA PRO A 216 36.93 -26.08 27.03
C PRO A 216 38.36 -25.99 26.50
N ASP A 217 39.22 -26.90 26.96
CA ASP A 217 40.61 -26.96 26.51
C ASP A 217 40.65 -26.93 24.98
N GLY A 218 41.40 -25.97 24.42
CA GLY A 218 41.54 -25.79 22.98
C GLY A 218 40.49 -24.89 22.29
N LEU A 219 39.59 -24.22 23.02
CA LEU A 219 38.74 -23.17 22.43
C LEU A 219 39.32 -21.76 22.63
N LEU A 220 39.27 -20.97 21.55
CA LEU A 220 39.70 -19.58 21.53
C LEU A 220 38.57 -18.71 21.00
N LEU A 221 38.45 -17.50 21.54
CA LEU A 221 37.66 -16.43 20.96
C LEU A 221 38.61 -15.60 20.09
N ARG A 222 38.34 -15.48 18.79
CA ARG A 222 39.17 -14.74 17.82
C ARG A 222 38.38 -13.64 17.14
N LEU A 223 39.05 -12.59 16.67
CA LEU A 223 38.43 -11.55 15.84
C LEU A 223 37.82 -12.17 14.56
N GLY A 224 36.51 -12.06 14.38
CA GLY A 224 35.75 -12.85 13.40
C GLY A 224 36.10 -12.57 11.94
N GLY A 225 36.46 -11.33 11.62
CA GLY A 225 36.98 -10.95 10.29
C GLY A 225 38.23 -11.73 9.83
N LEU A 226 38.99 -12.38 10.75
CA LEU A 226 40.12 -13.24 10.37
C LEU A 226 39.68 -14.64 9.90
N ASP A 227 38.44 -15.01 10.21
CA ASP A 227 37.87 -16.35 10.02
C ASP A 227 36.75 -16.41 8.99
N TRP A 228 36.44 -15.28 8.38
CA TRP A 228 35.38 -15.18 7.40
C TRP A 228 35.83 -15.78 6.05
N GLY A 229 35.48 -17.05 5.83
CA GLY A 229 35.94 -17.87 4.69
C GLY A 229 35.98 -17.19 3.31
N PRO A 230 34.95 -16.42 2.90
CA PRO A 230 34.97 -15.71 1.63
C PRO A 230 36.09 -14.68 1.45
N PHE A 231 36.62 -14.12 2.55
CA PHE A 231 37.61 -13.04 2.51
C PHE A 231 39.01 -13.49 2.89
N THR A 232 39.18 -14.66 3.51
CA THR A 232 40.49 -15.15 3.98
C THR A 232 41.49 -15.38 2.83
N SER A 233 41.02 -15.72 1.64
CA SER A 233 41.87 -15.97 0.47
C SER A 233 42.27 -14.71 -0.32
N LEU A 234 41.64 -13.57 -0.06
CA LEU A 234 41.88 -12.32 -0.78
C LEU A 234 43.00 -11.50 -0.13
N SER A 235 43.80 -10.80 -0.93
CA SER A 235 44.77 -9.82 -0.44
C SER A 235 44.08 -8.55 0.06
N ASP A 236 44.77 -7.76 0.90
CA ASP A 236 44.21 -6.48 1.39
C ASP A 236 43.92 -5.49 0.26
N GLU A 237 44.73 -5.52 -0.81
CA GLU A 237 44.49 -4.72 -2.01
C GLU A 237 43.22 -5.16 -2.74
N GLN A 238 43.03 -6.47 -2.94
CA GLN A 238 41.81 -7.02 -3.55
C GLN A 238 40.57 -6.70 -2.71
N LEU A 239 40.66 -6.78 -1.38
CA LEU A 239 39.56 -6.40 -0.50
C LEU A 239 39.21 -4.91 -0.64
N ARG A 240 40.20 -4.01 -0.72
CA ARG A 240 39.94 -2.58 -0.97
C ARG A 240 39.28 -2.34 -2.32
N THR A 241 39.74 -3.01 -3.39
CA THR A 241 39.07 -2.91 -4.70
C THR A 241 37.61 -3.38 -4.65
N VAL A 242 37.32 -4.44 -3.88
CA VAL A 242 35.95 -4.91 -3.68
C VAL A 242 35.12 -3.91 -2.85
N ASP A 243 35.69 -3.29 -1.81
CA ASP A 243 35.01 -2.22 -1.04
C ASP A 243 34.68 -1.02 -1.93
N ASP A 244 35.63 -0.58 -2.75
CA ASP A 244 35.42 0.53 -3.70
C ASP A 244 34.33 0.20 -4.73
N ALA A 245 34.32 -1.02 -5.26
CA ALA A 245 33.30 -1.48 -6.18
C ALA A 245 31.91 -1.56 -5.52
N LEU A 246 31.83 -2.10 -4.30
CA LEU A 246 30.57 -2.16 -3.53
C LEU A 246 30.07 -0.76 -3.16
N ALA A 247 30.96 0.17 -2.82
CA ALA A 247 30.61 1.56 -2.56
C ALA A 247 30.02 2.24 -3.82
N ALA A 248 30.61 2.01 -4.99
CA ALA A 248 30.08 2.52 -6.26
C ALA A 248 28.70 1.94 -6.61
N VAL A 249 28.48 0.64 -6.33
CA VAL A 249 27.16 -0.01 -6.48
C VAL A 249 26.15 0.59 -5.51
N GLU A 250 26.49 0.75 -4.23
CA GLU A 250 25.60 1.34 -3.21
C GLU A 250 25.16 2.75 -3.62
N VAL A 251 26.08 3.60 -4.10
CA VAL A 251 25.78 4.95 -4.59
C VAL A 251 24.88 4.91 -5.83
N SER A 252 25.17 4.03 -6.80
CA SER A 252 24.41 3.94 -8.04
C SER A 252 22.98 3.43 -7.80
N VAL A 253 22.80 2.44 -6.93
CA VAL A 253 21.50 1.87 -6.62
C VAL A 253 20.67 2.81 -5.74
N SER A 254 21.30 3.52 -4.79
CA SER A 254 20.62 4.56 -4.01
C SER A 254 20.15 5.73 -4.87
N ALA A 255 20.95 6.14 -5.86
CA ALA A 255 20.55 7.14 -6.85
C ALA A 255 19.38 6.66 -7.73
N ALA A 256 19.37 5.37 -8.11
CA ALA A 256 18.25 4.80 -8.85
C ALA A 256 16.96 4.75 -8.02
N LEU A 257 17.05 4.37 -6.74
CA LEU A 257 15.91 4.35 -5.82
C LEU A 257 15.30 5.74 -5.61
N THR A 258 16.13 6.76 -5.42
CA THR A 258 15.68 8.16 -5.29
C THR A 258 15.08 8.70 -6.57
N ALA A 259 15.60 8.33 -7.75
CA ALA A 259 15.01 8.71 -9.04
C ALA A 259 13.65 8.04 -9.30
N THR A 260 13.39 6.87 -8.70
CA THR A 260 12.10 6.15 -8.82
C THR A 260 11.06 6.51 -7.76
N SER A 261 11.42 7.32 -6.76
CA SER A 261 10.43 7.84 -5.80
C SER A 261 9.73 9.04 -6.45
N PRO A 262 8.41 8.98 -6.71
CA PRO A 262 7.70 10.11 -7.27
C PRO A 262 7.77 11.28 -6.30
N ASN A 263 8.15 12.47 -6.81
CA ASN A 263 8.04 13.74 -6.10
C ASN A 263 6.61 13.89 -5.55
N GLU A 264 6.46 13.84 -4.22
CA GLU A 264 5.22 14.24 -3.53
C GLU A 264 4.97 15.75 -3.60
N ASP A 265 5.81 16.51 -4.31
CA ASP A 265 5.72 17.96 -4.44
C ASP A 265 4.82 18.40 -5.62
N HIS A 266 3.57 17.95 -5.66
CA HIS A 266 2.51 18.59 -6.47
C HIS A 266 1.19 18.58 -5.69
N ASN A 267 1.18 19.24 -4.53
CA ASN A 267 -0.02 19.80 -3.93
C ASN A 267 0.35 21.15 -3.27
N ALA A 268 0.36 22.19 -4.10
CA ALA A 268 0.30 23.59 -3.69
C ALA A 268 -0.77 24.28 -4.56
#